data_AF-A0A433CWM7-F1
#
_entry.id   AF-A0A433CWM7-F1
#
_cell.length_a   1.000
_cell.length_b   1.000
_cell.length_c   1.000
_cell.angle_alpha   90.00
_cell.angle_beta   90.00
_cell.angle_gamma   90.00
#
_symmetry.space_group_name_H-M   'P 1'
#
loop_
_entity.id
_entity.type
_entity.pdbx_description
1 polymer ?
#
loop_
_entity_poly.entity_id
_entity_poly.type
_entity_poly.pdbx_seq_one_letter_code
_entity_poly.pdbx_strand_id
1 'polypeptide(L)'
;MIAIVGGIQDGSWLCALCAECHGCGGKEIEDVKNAAKYRHAVGPSTDKHKFPVYLATYCNKCHRHFSEDRFCPVCLKTYSGEEDGGVNEEEDTEMVCCDLCDRWIHSGCDERLTPERYQKLVDNPEAKYQCPLCESRVKPTVQSGAAVMALQGQLAPCGYCIGVIGGKVNTRGIAEYKGKKVGVPEINGTGITAMP
;
A
#
# COMPACT_ATOMS: atom_id res chain seq x y z
N MET A 1 -8.46 -14.37 -35.65
CA MET A 1 -7.26 -14.71 -34.87
C MET A 1 -6.71 -13.42 -34.29
N ILE A 2 -6.92 -13.18 -32.99
CA ILE A 2 -6.32 -12.02 -32.32
C ILE A 2 -4.93 -12.46 -31.87
N ALA A 3 -3.90 -11.85 -32.47
CA ALA A 3 -2.51 -12.10 -32.13
C ALA A 3 -2.24 -11.59 -30.70
N ILE A 4 -1.91 -12.51 -29.80
CA ILE A 4 -1.35 -12.21 -28.49
C ILE A 4 0.13 -11.86 -28.73
N VAL A 5 0.40 -10.58 -28.94
CA VAL A 5 1.75 -10.01 -28.81
C VAL A 5 1.91 -9.76 -27.31
N GLY A 6 2.70 -10.52 -26.56
CA GLY A 6 4.14 -10.66 -26.73
C GLY A 6 4.83 -9.57 -25.89
N GLY A 7 4.89 -9.78 -24.57
CA GLY A 7 5.64 -8.96 -23.62
C GLY A 7 4.96 -7.64 -23.24
N ILE A 8 4.49 -7.54 -21.99
CA ILE A 8 4.37 -6.21 -21.35
C ILE A 8 5.79 -5.65 -21.36
N GLN A 9 5.99 -4.51 -22.02
CA GLN A 9 7.31 -3.89 -22.08
C GLN A 9 7.78 -3.61 -20.65
N ASP A 10 9.01 -4.03 -20.32
CA ASP A 10 9.69 -3.67 -19.08
C ASP A 10 9.91 -2.14 -19.08
N GLY A 11 8.91 -1.39 -18.61
CA GLY A 11 8.90 0.06 -18.64
C GLY A 11 7.76 0.64 -17.80
N SER A 12 8.00 1.81 -17.21
CA SER A 12 7.00 2.51 -16.40
C SER A 12 5.80 2.91 -17.25
N TRP A 13 4.62 2.37 -16.97
CA TRP A 13 3.36 2.76 -17.61
C TRP A 13 2.80 4.07 -17.04
N LEU A 14 3.34 4.54 -15.92
CA LEU A 14 3.08 5.89 -15.41
C LEU A 14 3.96 6.89 -16.16
N CYS A 15 3.34 7.99 -16.59
CA CYS A 15 4.03 9.15 -17.14
C CYS A 15 5.11 9.59 -16.16
N ALA A 16 6.34 9.76 -16.64
CA ALA A 16 7.45 10.31 -15.90
C ALA A 16 7.02 11.52 -15.05
N LEU A 17 6.46 12.55 -15.70
CA LEU A 17 6.11 13.81 -15.05
C LEU A 17 4.97 13.70 -14.04
N CYS A 18 4.17 12.64 -14.11
CA CYS A 18 3.05 12.41 -13.20
C CYS A 18 3.37 11.37 -12.12
N ALA A 19 4.40 10.56 -12.32
CA ALA A 19 4.77 9.50 -11.40
C ALA A 19 5.15 10.07 -10.03
N GLU A 20 4.55 9.51 -8.99
CA GLU A 20 4.76 9.90 -7.61
C GLU A 20 5.13 8.66 -6.80
N CYS A 21 6.16 8.77 -5.98
CA CYS A 21 6.51 7.71 -5.04
C CYS A 21 5.41 7.56 -4.00
N HIS A 22 4.77 6.40 -3.93
CA HIS A 22 3.75 6.13 -2.92
C HIS A 22 4.34 6.10 -1.49
N GLY A 23 5.61 5.70 -1.37
CA GLY A 23 6.28 5.57 -0.07
C GLY A 23 6.57 6.93 0.57
N CYS A 24 7.14 7.88 -0.18
CA CYS A 24 7.63 9.15 0.36
C CYS A 24 6.98 10.41 -0.25
N GLY A 25 6.01 10.26 -1.18
CA GLY A 25 5.36 11.37 -1.88
C GLY A 25 6.25 12.13 -2.87
N GLY A 26 7.52 11.76 -3.02
CA GLY A 26 8.46 12.41 -3.93
C GLY A 26 7.98 12.37 -5.38
N LYS A 27 7.99 13.54 -6.04
CA LYS A 27 7.64 13.75 -7.46
C LYS A 27 8.86 14.06 -8.34
N GLU A 28 10.06 14.05 -7.75
CA GLU A 28 11.25 14.62 -8.37
C GLU A 28 11.66 13.87 -9.64
N ILE A 29 11.39 14.51 -10.76
CA ILE A 29 12.12 14.32 -12.00
C ILE A 29 12.71 15.68 -12.36
N GLU A 30 13.89 15.98 -11.82
CA GLU A 30 14.68 17.15 -12.25
C GLU A 30 15.14 17.01 -13.70
N ASP A 31 15.21 15.77 -14.23
CA ASP A 31 15.62 15.47 -15.61
C ASP A 31 14.84 14.25 -16.13
N VAL A 32 14.16 14.36 -17.28
CA VAL A 32 13.33 13.30 -17.89
C VAL A 32 14.12 12.01 -18.12
N LYS A 33 15.45 12.08 -18.24
CA LYS A 33 16.32 10.90 -18.31
C LYS A 33 16.36 10.08 -17.00
N ASN A 34 16.04 10.69 -15.86
CA ASN A 34 15.94 10.05 -14.56
C ASN A 34 14.54 9.47 -14.25
N ALA A 35 13.56 9.64 -15.16
CA ALA A 35 12.23 9.05 -15.02
C ALA A 35 12.23 7.52 -14.90
N ALA A 36 13.28 6.86 -15.41
CA ALA A 36 13.52 5.43 -15.28
C ALA A 36 13.81 4.95 -13.83
N LYS A 37 13.74 5.84 -12.82
CA LYS A 37 14.03 5.52 -11.41
C LYS A 37 12.84 5.01 -10.60
N TYR A 38 11.63 5.05 -11.14
CA TYR A 38 10.47 4.47 -10.48
C TYR A 38 10.40 2.96 -10.73
N ARG A 39 10.02 2.22 -9.70
CA ARG A 39 9.81 0.78 -9.73
C ARG A 39 8.40 0.46 -9.25
N HIS A 40 7.77 -0.51 -9.88
CA HIS A 40 6.45 -0.96 -9.51
C HIS A 40 6.53 -2.17 -8.59
N ALA A 41 5.99 -2.03 -7.39
CA ALA A 41 5.76 -3.17 -6.51
C ALA A 41 4.57 -3.98 -7.05
N VAL A 42 4.80 -5.28 -7.23
CA VAL A 42 3.80 -6.22 -7.71
C VAL A 42 3.62 -7.37 -6.72
N GLY A 43 2.38 -7.74 -6.45
CA GLY A 43 2.01 -8.97 -5.76
C GLY A 43 2.03 -10.15 -6.73
N PRO A 44 2.35 -11.37 -6.26
CA PRO A 44 2.35 -12.56 -7.10
C PRO A 44 0.96 -12.83 -7.69
N SER A 45 0.88 -13.48 -8.86
CA SER A 45 -0.37 -14.08 -9.33
C SER A 45 -0.80 -15.20 -8.37
N THR A 46 -2.10 -15.39 -8.20
CA THR A 46 -2.67 -16.47 -7.37
C THR A 46 -3.74 -17.22 -8.16
N ASP A 47 -4.24 -18.34 -7.64
CA ASP A 47 -5.37 -19.05 -8.27
C ASP A 47 -6.61 -18.18 -8.42
N LYS A 48 -6.75 -17.18 -7.54
CA LYS A 48 -7.85 -16.21 -7.53
C LYS A 48 -7.68 -15.12 -8.58
N HIS A 49 -6.45 -14.81 -9.00
CA HIS A 49 -6.17 -13.85 -10.06
C HIS A 49 -4.90 -14.24 -10.86
N LYS A 50 -5.10 -14.54 -12.14
CA LYS A 50 -4.05 -15.08 -13.03
C LYS A 50 -2.90 -14.11 -13.34
N PHE A 51 -3.09 -12.82 -13.08
CA PHE A 51 -2.10 -11.79 -13.35
C PHE A 51 -1.50 -11.25 -12.04
N PRO A 52 -0.23 -10.83 -12.05
CA PRO A 52 0.37 -10.09 -10.95
C PRO A 52 -0.46 -8.85 -10.61
N VAL A 53 -0.57 -8.54 -9.32
CA VAL A 53 -1.34 -7.39 -8.85
C VAL A 53 -0.41 -6.20 -8.71
N TYR A 54 -0.72 -5.11 -9.41
CA TYR A 54 -0.03 -3.84 -9.16
C TYR A 54 -0.39 -3.30 -7.77
N LEU A 55 0.62 -3.21 -6.89
CA LEU A 55 0.46 -2.73 -5.52
C LEU A 55 0.65 -1.20 -5.46
N ALA A 56 1.84 -0.73 -5.80
CA ALA A 56 2.23 0.68 -5.71
C ALA A 56 3.45 0.98 -6.59
N THR A 57 3.73 2.27 -6.78
CA THR A 57 4.95 2.76 -7.43
C THR A 57 5.85 3.43 -6.41
N TYR A 58 7.14 3.13 -6.46
CA TYR A 58 8.13 3.64 -5.53
C TYR A 58 9.34 4.20 -6.26
N CYS A 59 10.00 5.21 -5.69
CA CYS A 59 11.37 5.52 -6.05
C CYS A 59 12.28 4.34 -5.66
N ASN A 60 13.49 4.26 -6.22
CA ASN A 60 14.44 3.16 -5.94
C ASN A 60 14.67 2.90 -4.44
N LYS A 61 14.70 3.97 -3.64
CA LYS A 61 14.90 3.90 -2.18
C LYS A 61 13.72 3.23 -1.47
N CYS A 62 12.51 3.75 -1.65
CA CYS A 62 11.30 3.13 -1.10
C CYS A 62 11.11 1.70 -1.63
N HIS A 63 11.44 1.44 -2.91
CA HIS A 63 11.37 0.09 -3.45
C HIS A 63 12.32 -0.89 -2.71
N ARG A 64 13.49 -0.43 -2.27
CA ARG A 64 14.41 -1.23 -1.47
C ARG A 64 13.77 -1.59 -0.12
N HIS A 65 13.23 -0.60 0.61
CA HIS A 65 12.51 -0.84 1.87
C HIS A 65 11.35 -1.82 1.69
N PHE A 66 10.54 -1.63 0.63
CA PHE A 66 9.45 -2.55 0.29
C PHE A 66 9.94 -3.99 0.06
N SER A 67 11.03 -4.15 -0.69
CA SER A 67 11.62 -5.46 -0.97
C SER A 67 12.13 -6.16 0.29
N GLU A 68 12.69 -5.39 1.23
CA GLU A 68 13.14 -5.79 2.56
C GLU A 68 11.99 -5.95 3.57
N ASP A 69 10.73 -5.85 3.13
CA ASP A 69 9.55 -6.04 3.97
C ASP A 69 9.30 -4.92 5.01
N ARG A 70 9.96 -3.76 4.82
CA ARG A 70 9.87 -2.56 5.68
C ARG A 70 8.80 -1.59 5.19
N PHE A 71 7.53 -1.96 5.38
CA PHE A 71 6.39 -1.14 5.01
C PHE A 71 5.13 -1.49 5.80
N CYS A 72 4.25 -0.51 6.00
CA CYS A 72 2.97 -0.71 6.67
C CYS A 72 2.03 -1.49 5.73
N PRO A 73 1.55 -2.69 6.09
CA PRO A 73 0.69 -3.48 5.21
C PRO A 73 -0.69 -2.85 4.99
N VAL A 74 -1.12 -1.89 5.81
CA VAL A 74 -2.43 -1.23 5.67
C VAL A 74 -2.41 -0.18 4.56
N CYS A 75 -1.43 0.73 4.58
CA CYS A 75 -1.33 1.83 3.61
C CYS A 75 -0.30 1.59 2.52
N LEU A 76 0.58 0.59 2.63
CA LEU A 76 1.71 0.32 1.74
C LEU A 76 2.79 1.43 1.70
N LYS A 77 2.78 2.40 2.62
CA LYS A 77 3.93 3.30 2.79
C LYS A 77 5.11 2.58 3.43
N THR A 78 6.31 2.86 2.93
CA THR A 78 7.56 2.28 3.43
C THR A 78 8.07 3.07 4.61
N TYR A 79 8.65 2.37 5.59
CA TYR A 79 9.30 3.04 6.71
C TYR A 79 10.59 3.69 6.22
N SER A 80 10.84 4.92 6.64
CA SER A 80 12.12 5.62 6.48
C SER A 80 12.87 5.61 7.80
N GLY A 81 14.14 5.22 7.79
CA GLY A 81 15.00 5.39 8.96
C GLY A 81 15.53 6.82 9.07
N GLU A 82 16.15 7.17 10.20
CA GLU A 82 16.87 8.45 10.38
C GLU A 82 17.96 8.64 9.29
N GLU A 83 18.59 7.54 8.86
CA GLU A 83 19.59 7.50 7.78
C GLU A 83 19.03 7.96 6.42
N ASP A 84 17.70 7.93 6.29
CA ASP A 84 16.98 8.20 5.07
C ASP A 84 16.52 9.66 4.96
N GLY A 85 16.96 10.55 5.86
CA GLY A 85 16.60 11.97 5.83
C GLY A 85 15.13 12.23 6.16
N GLY A 86 14.50 11.29 6.87
CA GLY A 86 13.29 11.56 7.62
C GLY A 86 11.98 11.78 6.86
N VAL A 87 11.90 11.36 5.59
CA VAL A 87 10.78 11.78 4.74
C VAL A 87 9.40 11.36 5.28
N ASN A 88 9.31 10.28 6.06
CA ASN A 88 8.08 9.86 6.75
C ASN A 88 8.23 9.88 8.29
N GLU A 89 9.16 10.64 8.87
CA GLU A 89 9.45 10.64 10.32
C GLU A 89 8.19 10.81 11.18
N GLU A 90 7.30 11.74 10.82
CA GLU A 90 6.08 11.99 11.60
C GLU A 90 5.14 10.77 11.63
N GLU A 91 4.98 10.05 10.52
CA GLU A 91 4.14 8.85 10.44
C GLU A 91 4.84 7.62 11.07
N ASP A 92 6.17 7.53 10.93
CA ASP A 92 6.98 6.41 11.43
C ASP A 92 7.34 6.53 12.93
N THR A 93 7.05 7.67 13.57
CA THR A 93 7.31 7.89 15.01
C THR A 93 6.38 7.04 15.89
N GLU A 94 5.14 6.81 15.48
CA GLU A 94 4.14 6.07 16.25
C GLU A 94 3.69 4.81 15.52
N MET A 95 4.30 3.67 15.90
CA MET A 95 4.03 2.39 15.26
C MET A 95 3.84 1.28 16.28
N VAL A 96 2.99 0.32 15.94
CA VAL A 96 2.74 -0.86 16.77
C VAL A 96 2.85 -2.14 15.96
N CYS A 97 3.47 -3.17 16.55
CA CYS A 97 3.56 -4.49 15.96
C CYS A 97 2.26 -5.28 16.17
N CYS A 98 1.70 -5.85 15.11
CA CYS A 98 0.57 -6.78 15.18
C CYS A 98 1.01 -8.14 15.73
N ASP A 99 0.39 -8.60 16.82
CA ASP A 99 0.69 -9.89 17.47
C ASP A 99 0.33 -11.11 16.61
N LEU A 100 -0.47 -10.96 15.53
CA LEU A 100 -0.86 -12.09 14.67
C LEU A 100 0.03 -12.26 13.44
N CYS A 101 0.52 -11.16 12.87
CA CYS A 101 1.25 -11.20 11.61
C CYS A 101 2.65 -10.58 11.68
N ASP A 102 3.11 -10.15 12.85
CA ASP A 102 4.43 -9.57 13.09
C ASP A 102 4.77 -8.42 12.12
N ARG A 103 3.76 -7.59 11.81
CA ARG A 103 3.90 -6.41 10.96
C ARG A 103 3.69 -5.15 11.76
N TRP A 104 4.50 -4.14 11.46
CA TRP A 104 4.38 -2.82 12.06
C TRP A 104 3.32 -2.00 11.33
N ILE A 105 2.44 -1.38 12.10
CA ILE A 105 1.31 -0.59 11.61
C ILE A 105 1.47 0.83 12.16
N HIS A 106 1.37 1.83 11.30
CA HIS A 106 1.28 3.22 11.73
C HIS A 106 0.05 3.43 12.62
N SER A 107 0.19 4.16 13.73
CA SER A 107 -0.95 4.52 14.60
C SER A 107 -2.06 5.19 13.79
N GLY A 108 -1.69 6.06 12.85
CA GLY A 108 -2.58 6.75 11.93
C GLY A 108 -3.35 5.83 10.95
N CYS A 109 -2.92 4.59 10.73
CA CYS A 109 -3.58 3.64 9.82
C CYS A 109 -4.74 2.86 10.45
N ASP A 110 -5.01 3.05 11.74
CA ASP A 110 -6.12 2.41 12.45
C ASP A 110 -6.93 3.44 13.26
N GLU A 111 -8.24 3.45 13.09
CA GLU A 111 -9.14 4.29 13.90
C GLU A 111 -9.16 3.89 15.38
N ARG A 112 -8.84 2.62 15.69
CA ARG A 112 -8.82 2.10 17.07
C ARG A 112 -7.53 2.40 17.82
N LEU A 113 -6.46 2.79 17.12
CA LEU A 113 -5.21 3.22 17.73
C LEU A 113 -5.27 4.72 18.05
N THR A 114 -6.09 5.08 19.02
CA THR A 114 -6.06 6.43 19.60
C THR A 114 -4.79 6.61 20.44
N PRO A 115 -4.33 7.85 20.71
CA PRO A 115 -3.17 8.09 21.57
C PRO A 115 -3.28 7.38 22.93
N GLU A 116 -4.48 7.34 23.53
CA GLU A 116 -4.72 6.65 24.80
C GLU A 116 -4.61 5.13 24.66
N ARG A 117 -5.07 4.56 23.54
CA ARG A 117 -4.92 3.12 23.29
C ARG A 117 -3.48 2.76 23.01
N TYR A 118 -2.76 3.61 22.26
CA TYR A 118 -1.34 3.45 21.97
C TYR A 118 -0.53 3.49 23.27
N GLN A 119 -0.76 4.49 24.14
CA GLN A 119 -0.09 4.58 25.43
C GLN A 119 -0.36 3.34 26.30
N LYS A 120 -1.59 2.81 26.31
CA LYS A 120 -1.90 1.54 27.01
C LYS A 120 -1.12 0.34 26.46
N LEU A 121 -0.82 0.31 25.16
CA LEU A 121 -0.01 -0.76 24.56
C LEU A 121 1.47 -0.61 24.93
N VAL A 122 1.95 0.62 25.10
CA VAL A 122 3.30 0.92 25.58
C VAL A 122 3.44 0.57 27.07
N ASP A 123 2.49 0.98 27.90
CA ASP A 123 2.55 0.83 29.36
C ASP A 123 2.32 -0.59 29.84
N ASN A 124 1.58 -1.41 29.07
CA ASN A 124 1.23 -2.77 29.43
C ASN A 124 1.80 -3.79 28.43
N PRO A 125 2.89 -4.49 28.77
CA PRO A 125 3.49 -5.53 27.93
C PRO A 125 2.56 -6.71 27.59
N GLU A 126 1.52 -6.95 28.39
CA GLU A 126 0.53 -8.01 28.12
C GLU A 126 -0.57 -7.55 27.15
N ALA A 127 -0.69 -6.24 26.89
CA ALA A 127 -1.72 -5.73 26.01
C ALA A 127 -1.46 -6.17 24.56
N LYS A 128 -2.44 -6.85 23.99
CA LYS A 128 -2.39 -7.35 22.61
C LYS A 128 -2.98 -6.38 21.60
N TYR A 129 -2.39 -6.35 20.41
CA TYR A 129 -2.85 -5.60 19.27
C TYR A 129 -2.94 -6.49 18.02
N GLN A 130 -4.09 -6.42 17.35
CA GLN A 130 -4.29 -7.02 16.04
C GLN A 130 -4.65 -5.96 15.00
N CYS A 131 -3.97 -5.99 13.88
CA CYS A 131 -4.13 -4.99 12.84
C CYS A 131 -5.48 -5.12 12.10
N PRO A 132 -5.92 -4.05 11.42
CA PRO A 132 -7.17 -4.07 10.66
C PRO A 132 -7.29 -5.22 9.65
N LEU A 133 -6.19 -5.65 9.04
CA LEU A 133 -6.18 -6.72 8.03
C LEU A 133 -6.37 -8.12 8.65
N CYS A 134 -5.79 -8.33 9.83
CA CYS A 134 -5.94 -9.56 10.60
C CYS A 134 -7.37 -9.70 11.15
N GLU A 135 -7.94 -8.63 11.68
CA GLU A 135 -9.33 -8.60 12.14
C GLU A 135 -10.36 -8.41 11.01
N SER A 136 -9.92 -8.31 9.75
CA SER A 136 -10.80 -8.07 8.59
C SER A 136 -11.70 -6.82 8.74
N ARG A 137 -11.19 -5.77 9.39
CA ARG A 137 -11.84 -4.46 9.54
C ARG A 137 -11.75 -3.67 8.24
N VAL A 138 -12.57 -4.04 7.27
CA VAL A 138 -12.61 -3.43 5.94
C VAL A 138 -14.07 -3.13 5.60
N LYS A 139 -14.37 -1.87 5.29
CA LYS A 139 -15.72 -1.42 4.96
C LYS A 139 -15.78 -1.05 3.48
N PRO A 140 -16.70 -1.64 2.67
CA PRO A 140 -16.88 -1.23 1.29
C PRO A 140 -17.47 0.18 1.21
N THR A 141 -16.95 1.01 0.32
CA THR A 141 -17.54 2.31 -0.06
C THR A 141 -18.40 2.18 -1.31
N VAL A 142 -18.18 1.13 -2.10
CA VAL A 142 -18.94 0.84 -3.32
C VAL A 142 -19.73 -0.44 -3.12
N GLN A 143 -21.05 -0.38 -3.34
CA GLN A 143 -21.96 -1.51 -3.14
C GLN A 143 -22.03 -2.38 -4.40
N SER A 144 -20.99 -3.18 -4.64
CA SER A 144 -21.00 -4.19 -5.71
C SER A 144 -20.42 -5.51 -5.22
N GLY A 145 -20.89 -6.63 -5.77
CA GLY A 145 -20.36 -7.96 -5.42
C GLY A 145 -18.86 -8.06 -5.72
N ALA A 146 -18.42 -7.48 -6.84
CA ALA A 146 -17.00 -7.43 -7.20
C ALA A 146 -16.17 -6.64 -6.18
N ALA A 147 -16.68 -5.50 -5.68
CA ALA A 147 -15.99 -4.71 -4.66
C ALA A 147 -15.85 -5.50 -3.34
N VAL A 148 -16.91 -6.16 -2.90
CA VAL A 148 -16.87 -6.99 -1.68
C VAL A 148 -15.85 -8.12 -1.84
N MET A 149 -15.84 -8.82 -2.97
CA MET A 149 -14.89 -9.91 -3.22
C MET A 149 -13.44 -9.42 -3.33
N ALA A 150 -13.19 -8.24 -3.93
CA ALA A 150 -11.85 -7.64 -3.99
C ALA A 150 -11.36 -7.22 -2.59
N LEU A 151 -12.23 -6.69 -1.73
CA LEU A 151 -11.90 -6.37 -0.34
C LEU A 151 -11.69 -7.62 0.54
N GLN A 152 -12.17 -8.78 0.11
CA GLN A 152 -11.89 -10.07 0.75
C GLN A 152 -10.63 -10.75 0.19
N GLY A 153 -9.95 -10.15 -0.80
CA GLY A 153 -8.82 -10.76 -1.49
C GLY A 153 -9.21 -12.02 -2.26
N GLN A 154 -10.45 -12.06 -2.77
CA GLN A 154 -10.97 -13.12 -3.65
C GLN A 154 -10.95 -12.74 -5.13
N LEU A 155 -10.87 -11.44 -5.43
CA LEU A 155 -10.69 -10.90 -6.78
C LEU A 155 -9.51 -9.93 -6.78
N ALA A 156 -8.99 -9.66 -7.98
CA ALA A 156 -7.98 -8.63 -8.16
C ALA A 156 -8.51 -7.26 -7.69
N PRO A 157 -7.65 -6.41 -7.10
CA PRO A 157 -8.03 -5.04 -6.75
C PRO A 157 -8.52 -4.24 -7.95
N CYS A 158 -9.44 -3.30 -7.68
CA CYS A 158 -9.99 -2.42 -8.70
C CYS A 158 -9.00 -1.34 -9.15
N GLY A 159 -9.35 -0.59 -10.20
CA GLY A 159 -8.58 0.58 -10.64
C GLY A 159 -8.75 1.82 -9.76
N TYR A 160 -9.75 1.83 -8.88
CA TYR A 160 -10.11 2.93 -7.99
C TYR A 160 -10.47 2.41 -6.60
N CYS A 161 -10.48 3.31 -5.60
CA CYS A 161 -10.77 2.94 -4.22
C CYS A 161 -12.23 2.49 -4.04
N ILE A 162 -12.41 1.32 -3.45
CA ILE A 162 -13.71 0.65 -3.26
C ILE A 162 -14.01 0.33 -1.80
N GLY A 163 -13.09 0.63 -0.89
CA GLY A 163 -13.27 0.42 0.53
C GLY A 163 -12.27 1.18 1.40
N VAL A 164 -12.48 1.07 2.71
CA VAL A 164 -11.65 1.68 3.75
C VAL A 164 -11.20 0.60 4.73
N ILE A 165 -9.90 0.51 4.97
CA ILE A 165 -9.26 -0.39 5.93
C ILE A 165 -9.06 0.36 7.25
N GLY A 166 -9.42 -0.28 8.37
CA GLY A 166 -9.21 0.30 9.70
C GLY A 166 -9.95 1.62 9.93
N GLY A 167 -10.96 1.92 9.12
CA GLY A 167 -11.75 3.16 9.20
C GLY A 167 -11.06 4.43 8.67
N LYS A 168 -9.79 4.35 8.25
CA LYS A 168 -9.01 5.52 7.82
C LYS A 168 -8.38 5.40 6.43
N VAL A 169 -7.95 4.21 6.02
CA VAL A 169 -7.11 4.04 4.84
C VAL A 169 -7.92 3.57 3.64
N ASN A 170 -8.02 4.41 2.61
CA ASN A 170 -8.68 4.05 1.36
C ASN A 170 -7.92 2.93 0.63
N THR A 171 -8.65 2.01 0.02
CA THR A 171 -8.08 0.87 -0.69
C THR A 171 -8.85 0.50 -1.94
N ARG A 172 -8.13 0.05 -2.96
CA ARG A 172 -8.65 -0.57 -4.18
C ARG A 172 -9.03 -2.05 -4.00
N GLY A 173 -8.68 -2.65 -2.88
CA GLY A 173 -8.86 -4.07 -2.61
C GLY A 173 -7.76 -4.62 -1.71
N ILE A 174 -7.89 -5.89 -1.34
CA ILE A 174 -6.86 -6.60 -0.57
C ILE A 174 -6.14 -7.56 -1.48
N ALA A 175 -4.81 -7.56 -1.39
CA ALA A 175 -3.96 -8.53 -2.07
C ALA A 175 -3.17 -9.35 -1.05
N GLU A 176 -2.53 -10.40 -1.52
CA GLU A 176 -1.57 -11.18 -0.75
C GLU A 176 -0.15 -10.86 -1.22
N TYR A 177 0.75 -10.63 -0.28
CA TYR A 177 2.17 -10.42 -0.56
C TYR A 177 2.99 -11.15 0.51
N LYS A 178 3.92 -12.02 0.07
CA LYS A 178 4.71 -12.89 0.94
C LYS A 178 3.86 -13.65 2.00
N GLY A 179 2.70 -14.16 1.59
CA GLY A 179 1.78 -14.91 2.46
C GLY A 179 0.99 -14.08 3.47
N LYS A 180 1.05 -12.74 3.39
CA LYS A 180 0.33 -11.83 4.28
C LYS A 180 -0.60 -10.92 3.49
N LYS A 181 -1.75 -10.56 4.08
CA LYS A 181 -2.68 -9.60 3.48
C LYS A 181 -2.04 -8.21 3.48
N VAL A 182 -2.22 -7.49 2.38
CA VAL A 182 -1.87 -6.08 2.24
C VAL A 182 -3.03 -5.31 1.63
N GLY A 183 -3.27 -4.11 2.14
CA GLY A 183 -4.18 -3.16 1.50
C GLY A 183 -3.54 -2.64 0.23
N VAL A 184 -4.31 -2.54 -0.85
CA VAL A 184 -3.81 -2.01 -2.12
C VAL A 184 -4.23 -0.53 -2.22
N PRO A 185 -3.29 0.42 -2.18
CA PRO A 185 -3.59 1.84 -2.06
C PRO A 185 -4.14 2.42 -3.36
N GLU A 186 -4.62 3.65 -3.29
CA GLU A 186 -4.94 4.46 -4.45
C GLU A 186 -3.75 4.58 -5.42
N ILE A 187 -4.04 4.69 -6.72
CA ILE A 187 -3.01 4.92 -7.73
C ILE A 187 -2.69 6.41 -7.74
N ASN A 188 -1.50 6.77 -7.22
CA ASN A 188 -0.99 8.13 -7.31
C ASN A 188 -0.48 8.42 -8.73
N GLY A 189 -0.54 9.68 -9.16
CA GLY A 189 0.07 10.10 -10.42
C GLY A 189 -0.71 9.79 -11.70
N THR A 190 -2.04 9.62 -11.60
CA THR A 190 -2.93 9.34 -12.75
C THR A 190 -3.17 10.54 -13.67
N GLY A 191 -2.62 11.73 -13.34
CA GLY A 191 -2.74 12.94 -14.15
C GLY A 191 -4.15 13.55 -14.15
N ILE A 192 -5.07 13.05 -13.32
CA ILE A 192 -6.41 13.61 -13.17
C ILE A 192 -6.32 14.72 -12.13
N THR A 193 -5.97 15.93 -12.54
CA THR A 193 -6.48 17.12 -11.84
C THR A 193 -7.99 16.97 -11.78
N ALA A 194 -8.59 17.14 -10.60
CA ALA A 194 -10.04 17.27 -10.50
C ALA A 194 -10.50 18.19 -11.63
N MET A 195 -11.31 17.66 -12.56
CA MET A 195 -11.91 18.54 -13.56
C MET A 195 -12.77 19.53 -12.77
N PRO A 196 -12.57 20.85 -12.99
CA PRO A 196 -13.28 21.89 -12.25
C PRO A 196 -14.81 21.78 -12.38
#